data_AF-A0A1Y1MQK2-F1
#
_entry.id   AF-A0A1Y1MQK2-F1
#
_cell.length_a   1.000
_cell.length_b   1.000
_cell.length_c   1.000
_cell.angle_alpha   90.00
_cell.angle_beta   90.00
_cell.angle_gamma   90.00
#
_symmetry.space_group_name_H-M   'P 1'
#
loop_
_entity.id
_entity.type
_entity.pdbx_description
1 polymer ?
#
loop_
_entity_poly.entity_id
_entity_poly.type
_entity_poly.pdbx_seq_one_letter_code
_entity_poly.pdbx_strand_id
1 'polypeptide(L)'
;MATRRSDSADSVRSDTSLPDHAIGEKDDGKTIMKDVDTVVHNLVEKLEHTGDAMAPIDDIEYVMDKIETLTVPECKAILEQLLKSHEYDYNFSNTLRQKLAHLLKGPGEGQSTAEWELELKTETAVNKFYSPYPEVRAITTPTDDVDIPCETIRAHLLGYLWAILAQFTNSLFNSRFPQITITSAVTQILLYPCGLLVAAVLPDWGFNVRGKRISLNPGPWSYKEQMLATIIIDVGLTSAYCFWNIQTQTVYYKD
;
A
#
# COMPACT_ATOMS: atom_id res chain seq x y z
N MET A 1 -47.05 -4.37 -42.59
CA MET A 1 -48.30 -5.16 -42.43
C MET A 1 -48.51 -5.26 -40.93
N ALA A 2 -49.36 -4.50 -40.24
CA ALA A 2 -50.59 -3.81 -40.61
C ALA A 2 -50.69 -2.43 -39.93
N THR A 3 -51.56 -1.61 -40.50
CA THR A 3 -51.88 -0.21 -40.25
C THR A 3 -53.12 -0.03 -39.36
N ARG A 4 -53.30 1.23 -38.88
CA ARG A 4 -54.51 1.94 -38.36
C ARG A 4 -54.43 2.29 -36.86
N ARG A 5 -54.85 3.49 -36.40
CA ARG A 5 -55.44 4.68 -37.05
C ARG A 5 -55.33 5.87 -36.07
N SER A 6 -55.23 7.05 -36.69
CA SER A 6 -55.54 8.42 -36.26
C SER A 6 -56.56 8.62 -35.14
N ASP A 7 -56.35 9.67 -34.33
CA ASP A 7 -57.27 10.83 -34.31
C ASP A 7 -56.55 12.10 -33.83
N SER A 8 -57.05 13.22 -34.33
CA SER A 8 -56.45 14.55 -34.43
C SER A 8 -57.32 15.60 -33.75
N ALA A 9 -56.72 16.79 -33.49
CA ALA A 9 -57.35 18.10 -33.25
C ALA A 9 -57.85 18.35 -31.80
N ASP A 10 -57.86 19.56 -31.24
CA ASP A 10 -57.29 20.88 -31.53
C ASP A 10 -57.58 21.79 -30.30
N SER A 11 -56.85 22.92 -30.23
CA SER A 11 -57.30 24.22 -29.67
C SER A 11 -57.37 24.43 -28.14
N VAL A 12 -56.63 25.43 -27.62
CA VAL A 12 -57.08 26.83 -27.38
C VAL A 12 -56.04 27.56 -26.49
N ARG A 13 -55.66 28.78 -26.91
CA ARG A 13 -54.83 29.76 -26.19
C ARG A 13 -55.63 30.45 -25.07
N SER A 14 -54.95 30.84 -23.99
CA SER A 14 -55.22 32.11 -23.31
C SER A 14 -54.01 32.60 -22.51
N ASP A 15 -53.45 33.71 -22.96
CA ASP A 15 -52.47 34.53 -22.25
C ASP A 15 -53.09 35.18 -21.00
N THR A 16 -52.35 35.17 -19.88
CA THR A 16 -52.48 36.18 -18.81
C THR A 16 -51.09 36.48 -18.24
N SER A 17 -50.85 37.76 -18.02
CA SER A 17 -49.57 38.47 -17.86
C SER A 17 -49.08 38.66 -16.40
N LEU A 18 -47.76 38.40 -16.18
CA LEU A 18 -46.74 39.07 -15.29
C LEU A 18 -46.96 39.17 -13.75
N PRO A 19 -45.93 39.38 -12.87
CA PRO A 19 -44.44 39.29 -12.99
C PRO A 19 -43.69 38.50 -11.84
N ASP A 20 -42.37 38.38 -11.97
CA ASP A 20 -41.28 38.16 -10.98
C ASP A 20 -41.40 37.11 -9.86
N HIS A 21 -40.52 36.09 -9.90
CA HIS A 21 -39.66 35.70 -8.76
C HIS A 21 -38.52 34.79 -9.21
N ALA A 22 -37.29 35.21 -8.91
CA ALA A 22 -36.05 34.46 -9.11
C ALA A 22 -35.98 33.21 -8.23
N ILE A 23 -35.58 32.07 -8.80
CA ILE A 23 -34.84 31.01 -8.10
C ILE A 23 -33.82 30.43 -9.08
N GLY A 24 -32.55 30.82 -8.90
CA GLY A 24 -31.42 30.13 -9.49
C GLY A 24 -31.05 28.94 -8.62
N GLU A 25 -31.16 27.74 -9.18
CA GLU A 25 -30.56 26.52 -8.62
C GLU A 25 -30.10 25.65 -9.79
N LYS A 26 -28.87 25.09 -9.67
CA LYS A 26 -28.16 24.16 -10.58
C LYS A 26 -26.95 24.70 -11.37
N ASP A 27 -26.11 25.55 -10.79
CA ASP A 27 -24.76 25.80 -11.34
C ASP A 27 -23.61 25.59 -10.32
N ASP A 28 -23.89 25.69 -9.02
CA ASP A 28 -22.84 25.57 -7.98
C ASP A 28 -22.26 24.16 -7.86
N GLY A 29 -23.07 23.10 -7.98
CA GLY A 29 -22.59 21.71 -7.84
C GLY A 29 -21.69 21.23 -8.98
N LYS A 30 -21.79 21.85 -10.17
CA LYS A 30 -20.99 21.47 -11.36
C LYS A 30 -19.68 22.25 -11.44
N THR A 31 -19.64 23.42 -10.82
CA THR A 31 -18.47 24.28 -10.70
C THR A 31 -17.52 23.77 -9.61
N ILE A 32 -18.05 23.34 -8.47
CA ILE A 32 -17.25 22.75 -7.38
C ILE A 32 -16.57 21.45 -7.82
N MET A 33 -17.27 20.56 -8.54
CA MET A 33 -16.68 19.29 -9.00
C MET A 33 -15.53 19.51 -10.00
N LYS A 34 -15.65 20.52 -10.88
CA LYS A 34 -14.56 20.91 -11.80
C LYS A 34 -13.36 21.53 -11.08
N ASP A 35 -13.61 22.26 -10.00
CA ASP A 35 -12.54 22.88 -9.21
C ASP A 35 -11.75 21.82 -8.45
N VAL A 36 -12.45 20.82 -7.89
CA VAL A 36 -11.84 19.63 -7.26
C VAL A 36 -11.01 18.84 -8.27
N ASP A 37 -11.54 18.54 -9.46
CA ASP A 37 -10.79 17.83 -10.51
C ASP A 37 -9.52 18.58 -10.95
N THR A 38 -9.58 19.92 -10.97
CA THR A 38 -8.44 20.78 -11.33
C THR A 38 -7.39 20.83 -10.22
N VAL A 39 -7.81 20.89 -8.95
CA VAL A 39 -6.92 20.82 -7.78
C VAL A 39 -6.25 19.44 -7.70
N VAL A 40 -7.01 18.37 -7.95
CA VAL A 40 -6.49 17.00 -8.02
C VAL A 40 -5.47 16.88 -9.15
N HIS A 41 -5.76 17.38 -10.35
CA HIS A 41 -4.80 17.34 -11.47
C HIS A 41 -3.52 18.14 -11.19
N ASN A 42 -3.63 19.31 -10.56
CA ASN A 42 -2.47 20.12 -10.17
C ASN A 42 -1.64 19.48 -9.06
N LEU A 43 -2.29 18.77 -8.12
CA LEU A 43 -1.60 18.01 -7.08
C LEU A 43 -0.96 16.75 -7.64
N VAL A 44 -1.62 16.02 -8.54
CA VAL A 44 -1.05 14.89 -9.27
C VAL A 44 0.20 15.33 -10.02
N GLU A 45 0.12 16.43 -10.79
CA GLU A 45 1.27 16.99 -11.51
C GLU A 45 2.40 17.45 -10.55
N LYS A 46 2.05 18.05 -9.40
CA LYS A 46 3.03 18.48 -8.38
C LYS A 46 3.66 17.30 -7.64
N LEU A 47 2.90 16.22 -7.41
CA LEU A 47 3.38 14.99 -6.83
C LEU A 47 4.27 14.24 -7.84
N GLU A 48 3.88 14.16 -9.11
CA GLU A 48 4.66 13.59 -10.23
C GLU A 48 6.00 14.31 -10.46
N HIS A 49 6.05 15.64 -10.31
CA HIS A 49 7.28 16.43 -10.44
C HIS A 49 8.23 16.34 -9.25
N THR A 50 7.72 15.95 -8.08
CA THR A 50 8.61 15.51 -7.00
C THR A 50 9.09 14.14 -7.44
N GLY A 51 10.40 13.93 -7.66
CA GLY A 51 11.00 12.67 -8.15
C GLY A 51 10.84 11.46 -7.23
N ASP A 52 9.74 11.44 -6.47
CA ASP A 52 9.34 10.62 -5.34
C ASP A 52 7.91 10.06 -5.52
N ALA A 53 7.28 10.30 -6.68
CA ALA A 53 5.95 9.82 -7.02
C ALA A 53 5.94 8.30 -7.23
N MET A 54 5.78 7.57 -6.13
CA MET A 54 5.34 6.19 -6.12
C MET A 54 4.11 6.05 -5.22
N ALA A 55 3.16 6.99 -5.34
CA ALA A 55 1.83 6.82 -4.76
C ALA A 55 0.89 6.34 -5.87
N PRO A 56 0.33 5.12 -5.79
CA PRO A 56 -0.84 4.72 -6.57
C PRO A 56 -1.92 5.81 -6.60
N ILE A 57 -2.64 5.95 -7.72
CA ILE A 57 -3.68 6.98 -7.89
C ILE A 57 -4.75 6.92 -6.79
N ASP A 58 -5.07 5.71 -6.30
CA ASP A 58 -6.01 5.48 -5.20
C ASP A 58 -5.55 6.11 -3.86
N ASP A 59 -4.24 6.29 -3.67
CA ASP A 59 -3.67 6.91 -2.48
C ASP A 59 -3.89 8.43 -2.46
N ILE A 60 -4.07 9.06 -3.64
CA ILE A 60 -4.23 10.51 -3.75
C ILE A 60 -5.60 10.94 -3.23
N GLU A 61 -6.67 10.23 -3.60
CA GLU A 61 -8.02 10.50 -3.09
C GLU A 61 -8.07 10.35 -1.55
N TYR A 62 -7.41 9.31 -1.03
CA TYR A 62 -7.31 9.10 0.41
C TYR A 62 -6.54 10.23 1.11
N VAL A 63 -5.42 10.70 0.54
CA VAL A 63 -4.67 11.85 1.06
C VAL A 63 -5.54 13.12 1.05
N MET A 64 -6.34 13.33 0.00
CA MET A 64 -7.23 14.49 -0.12
C MET A 64 -8.31 14.52 0.97
N ASP A 65 -8.99 13.39 1.21
CA ASP A 65 -9.94 13.25 2.32
C ASP A 65 -9.27 13.63 3.66
N LYS A 66 -8.02 13.20 3.87
CA LYS A 66 -7.28 13.52 5.09
C LYS A 66 -6.83 14.97 5.17
N ILE A 67 -6.49 15.63 4.06
CA ILE A 67 -6.13 17.05 4.01
C ILE A 67 -7.29 17.93 4.54
N GLU A 68 -8.53 17.56 4.22
CA GLU A 68 -9.72 18.28 4.70
C GLU A 68 -9.89 18.17 6.23
N THR A 69 -9.52 17.02 6.80
CA THR A 69 -9.62 16.80 8.26
C THR A 69 -8.53 17.51 9.08
N LEU A 70 -7.40 17.87 8.45
CA LEU A 70 -6.25 18.42 9.16
C LEU A 70 -6.34 19.93 9.36
N THR A 71 -6.12 20.39 10.59
CA THR A 71 -5.96 21.82 10.89
C THR A 71 -4.49 22.25 10.85
N VAL A 72 -4.24 23.52 10.51
CA VAL A 72 -2.89 24.11 10.47
C VAL A 72 -2.08 23.89 11.77
N PRO A 73 -2.62 24.13 12.98
CA PRO A 73 -1.84 23.90 14.21
C PRO A 73 -1.50 22.42 14.43
N GLU A 74 -2.41 21.50 14.08
CA GLU A 74 -2.13 20.06 14.16
C GLU A 74 -1.04 19.65 13.19
N CYS A 75 -1.07 20.17 11.96
CA CYS A 75 -0.02 19.92 10.97
C CYS A 75 1.35 20.33 11.50
N LYS A 76 1.47 21.53 12.09
CA LYS A 76 2.73 21.99 12.67
C LYS A 76 3.22 21.07 13.79
N ALA A 77 2.33 20.67 14.70
CA ALA A 77 2.67 19.75 15.78
C ALA A 77 3.16 18.38 15.27
N ILE A 78 2.50 17.84 14.24
CA ILE A 78 2.86 16.57 13.60
C ILE A 78 4.24 16.67 12.94
N LEU A 79 4.50 17.74 12.17
CA LEU A 79 5.78 17.92 11.49
C LEU A 79 6.93 18.17 12.47
N GLU A 80 6.71 18.94 13.54
CA GLU A 80 7.70 19.10 14.62
C GLU A 80 8.05 17.77 15.28
N GLN A 81 7.04 16.94 15.58
CA GLN A 81 7.25 15.60 16.13
C GLN A 81 7.98 14.69 15.13
N LEU A 82 7.66 14.78 13.84
CA LEU A 82 8.28 13.99 12.79
C LEU A 82 9.76 14.34 12.63
N LEU A 83 10.10 15.63 12.55
CA LEU A 83 11.48 16.09 12.46
C LEU A 83 12.30 15.72 13.69
N LYS A 84 11.69 15.78 14.88
CA LYS A 84 12.34 15.38 16.13
C LYS A 84 12.59 13.87 16.21
N SER A 85 11.60 13.06 15.83
CA SER A 85 11.75 11.59 15.85
C SER A 85 12.78 11.09 14.83
N HIS A 86 12.97 11.80 13.72
CA HIS A 86 13.92 11.45 12.68
C HIS A 86 15.25 12.21 12.77
N GLU A 87 15.53 12.97 13.85
CA GLU A 87 16.71 13.86 13.94
C GLU A 87 18.03 13.15 13.60
N TYR A 88 18.20 11.93 14.12
CA TYR A 88 19.39 11.08 13.94
C TYR A 88 19.21 9.97 12.91
N ASP A 89 18.15 10.02 12.10
CA ASP A 89 17.96 9.05 11.03
C ASP A 89 18.71 9.47 9.76
N TYR A 90 19.62 8.60 9.33
CA TYR A 90 20.40 8.78 8.11
C TYR A 90 19.60 8.48 6.83
N ASN A 91 18.54 7.68 6.92
CA ASN A 91 17.70 7.34 5.78
C ASN A 91 16.67 8.44 5.48
N PHE A 92 16.47 9.39 6.40
CA PHE A 92 15.55 10.50 6.20
C PHE A 92 16.16 11.56 5.27
N SER A 93 15.53 11.79 4.12
CA SER A 93 16.02 12.71 3.09
C SER A 93 16.30 14.11 3.65
N ASN A 94 17.52 14.61 3.45
CA ASN A 94 17.91 15.96 3.87
C ASN A 94 17.11 17.04 3.14
N THR A 95 16.74 16.79 1.88
CA THR A 95 15.88 17.69 1.09
C THR A 95 14.49 17.80 1.70
N LEU A 96 13.91 16.67 2.11
CA LEU A 96 12.62 16.63 2.79
C LEU A 96 12.71 17.34 4.15
N ARG A 97 13.76 17.08 4.93
CA ARG A 97 14.00 17.76 6.22
C ARG A 97 14.02 19.27 6.07
N GLN A 98 14.75 19.79 5.07
CA GLN A 98 14.83 21.22 4.81
C GLN A 98 13.48 21.78 4.36
N LYS A 99 12.74 21.06 3.52
CA LYS A 99 11.39 21.43 3.07
C LYS A 99 10.42 21.54 4.26
N LEU A 100 10.34 20.52 5.11
CA LEU A 100 9.47 20.52 6.29
C LEU A 100 9.86 21.60 7.30
N ALA A 101 11.16 21.81 7.52
CA ALA A 101 11.65 22.88 8.39
C ALA A 101 11.33 24.28 7.84
N HIS A 102 11.30 24.44 6.51
CA HIS A 102 10.86 25.68 5.86
C HIS A 102 9.36 25.90 6.05
N LEU A 103 8.54 24.87 5.83
CA LEU A 103 7.08 24.94 5.98
C LEU A 103 6.65 25.30 7.42
N LEU A 104 7.41 24.84 8.43
CA LEU A 104 7.18 25.20 9.83
C LEU A 104 7.41 26.69 10.14
N LYS A 105 8.33 27.36 9.43
CA LYS A 105 8.64 28.79 9.63
C LYS A 105 7.53 29.71 9.12
N GLY A 106 6.66 29.24 8.24
CA GLY A 106 5.53 30.00 7.68
C GLY A 106 5.61 30.17 6.16
N PRO A 107 4.70 30.97 5.57
CA PRO A 107 4.68 31.21 4.12
C PRO A 107 5.94 31.94 3.65
N GLY A 108 6.50 31.51 2.52
CA GLY A 108 7.68 32.12 1.90
C GLY A 108 7.39 33.49 1.28
N GLU A 109 8.43 34.26 0.98
CA GLU A 109 8.31 35.57 0.32
C GLU A 109 7.62 35.41 -1.05
N GLY A 110 6.39 35.91 -1.18
CA GLY A 110 5.60 35.87 -2.41
C GLY A 110 4.63 34.68 -2.54
N GLN A 111 4.59 33.76 -1.58
CA GLN A 111 3.61 32.65 -1.56
C GLN A 111 2.30 33.12 -0.93
N SER A 112 1.16 32.78 -1.54
CA SER A 112 -0.14 33.07 -0.93
C SER A 112 -0.35 32.20 0.33
N THR A 113 -1.10 32.70 1.30
CA THR A 113 -1.39 31.94 2.54
C THR A 113 -2.12 30.63 2.23
N ALA A 114 -3.02 30.62 1.25
CA ALA A 114 -3.75 29.43 0.84
C ALA A 114 -2.83 28.37 0.20
N GLU A 115 -1.88 28.77 -0.64
CA GLU A 115 -0.90 27.85 -1.24
C GLU A 115 0.02 27.24 -0.19
N TRP A 116 0.46 28.05 0.79
CA TRP A 116 1.28 27.56 1.90
C TRP A 116 0.50 26.59 2.79
N GLU A 117 -0.76 26.89 3.11
CA GLU A 117 -1.62 25.99 3.90
C GLU A 117 -1.85 24.66 3.18
N LEU A 118 -2.12 24.70 1.87
CA LEU A 118 -2.30 23.50 1.06
C LEU A 118 -1.03 22.65 1.04
N GLU A 119 0.13 23.27 0.84
CA GLU A 119 1.42 22.56 0.84
C GLU A 119 1.76 21.97 2.21
N LEU A 120 1.54 22.72 3.29
CA LEU A 120 1.73 22.24 4.66
C LEU A 120 0.84 21.02 4.94
N LYS A 121 -0.44 21.10 4.58
CA LYS A 121 -1.38 19.99 4.79
C LYS A 121 -1.05 18.78 3.93
N THR A 122 -0.68 18.98 2.66
CA THR A 122 -0.32 17.89 1.74
C THR A 122 0.89 17.12 2.26
N GLU A 123 1.98 17.83 2.59
CA GLU A 123 3.19 17.21 3.13
C GLU A 123 2.94 16.52 4.47
N THR A 124 2.13 17.15 5.34
CA THR A 124 1.75 16.52 6.61
C THR A 124 0.94 15.25 6.37
N ALA A 125 -0.05 15.27 5.47
CA ALA A 125 -0.91 14.13 5.20
C ALA A 125 -0.10 12.95 4.65
N VAL A 126 0.79 13.18 3.68
CA VAL A 126 1.67 12.14 3.15
C VAL A 126 2.55 11.55 4.26
N ASN A 127 3.21 12.39 5.05
CA ASN A 127 4.15 11.90 6.07
C ASN A 127 3.47 11.33 7.33
N LYS A 128 2.19 11.64 7.56
CA LYS A 128 1.41 11.18 8.73
C LYS A 128 0.68 9.87 8.44
N PHE A 129 0.01 9.80 7.29
CA PHE A 129 -0.82 8.67 6.92
C PHE A 129 -0.06 7.63 6.10
N TYR A 130 1.01 8.03 5.41
CA TYR A 130 1.92 7.13 4.74
C TYR A 130 3.30 7.18 5.38
N SER A 131 4.14 6.23 4.99
CA SER A 131 5.55 6.25 5.39
C SER A 131 6.24 7.53 4.85
N PRO A 132 7.10 8.20 5.63
CA PRO A 132 7.91 9.30 5.11
C PRO A 132 8.91 8.82 4.04
N TYR A 133 9.21 7.53 4.00
CA TYR A 133 10.13 6.94 3.03
C TYR A 133 9.39 6.52 1.76
N PRO A 134 9.73 7.10 0.60
CA PRO A 134 9.13 6.74 -0.69
C PRO A 134 9.26 5.26 -1.04
N GLU A 135 10.39 4.63 -0.72
CA GLU A 135 10.63 3.23 -1.02
C GLU A 135 9.66 2.33 -0.27
N VAL A 136 9.26 2.72 0.95
CA VAL A 136 8.29 1.98 1.76
C VAL A 136 6.86 2.23 1.24
N ARG A 137 6.54 3.47 0.87
CA ARG A 137 5.22 3.80 0.28
C ARG A 137 4.96 3.03 -1.01
N ALA A 138 5.99 2.83 -1.82
CA ALA A 138 5.89 2.12 -3.10
C ALA A 138 5.47 0.64 -2.96
N ILE A 139 5.66 0.03 -1.78
CA ILE A 139 5.45 -1.41 -1.57
C ILE A 139 4.43 -1.75 -0.48
N THR A 140 3.94 -0.76 0.27
CA THR A 140 3.01 -0.99 1.38
C THR A 140 1.89 0.04 1.40
N THR A 141 0.67 -0.46 1.64
CA THR A 141 -0.48 0.38 1.95
C THR A 141 -0.53 0.69 3.44
N PRO A 142 -1.01 1.87 3.85
CA PRO A 142 -1.14 2.23 5.26
C PRO A 142 -2.33 1.54 5.96
N THR A 143 -3.23 0.96 5.18
CA THR A 143 -4.40 0.23 5.65
C THR A 143 -4.16 -1.28 5.61
N ASP A 144 -4.71 -1.98 6.61
CA ASP A 144 -4.71 -3.44 6.69
C ASP A 144 -6.13 -3.99 6.59
N ASP A 145 -6.31 -5.03 5.77
CA ASP A 145 -7.56 -5.79 5.69
C ASP A 145 -7.48 -7.01 6.63
N VAL A 146 -8.21 -6.96 7.74
CA VAL A 146 -8.22 -7.98 8.79
C VAL A 146 -8.89 -9.30 8.36
N ASP A 147 -9.68 -9.29 7.29
CA ASP A 147 -10.42 -10.46 6.82
C ASP A 147 -9.57 -11.38 5.94
N ILE A 148 -8.45 -10.88 5.40
CA ILE A 148 -7.51 -11.68 4.60
C ILE A 148 -6.84 -12.74 5.49
N PRO A 149 -7.01 -14.04 5.18
CA PRO A 149 -6.37 -15.11 5.93
C PRO A 149 -4.84 -15.00 5.86
N CYS A 150 -4.19 -14.91 7.02
CA CYS A 150 -2.73 -14.87 7.12
C CYS A 150 -2.16 -16.27 7.45
N GLU A 151 -2.67 -16.88 8.51
CA GLU A 151 -2.21 -18.19 8.98
C GLU A 151 -3.09 -19.31 8.40
N THR A 152 -2.59 -19.98 7.37
CA THR A 152 -3.30 -21.10 6.72
C THR A 152 -2.43 -22.36 6.69
N ILE A 153 -3.08 -23.52 6.66
CA ILE A 153 -2.38 -24.82 6.65
C ILE A 153 -1.51 -24.96 5.38
N ARG A 154 -1.99 -24.46 4.24
CA ARG A 154 -1.23 -24.49 2.99
C ARG A 154 0.02 -23.60 3.03
N ALA A 155 -0.04 -22.45 3.72
CA ALA A 155 1.13 -21.58 3.90
C ALA A 155 2.20 -22.26 4.76
N HIS A 156 1.80 -22.91 5.86
CA HIS A 156 2.71 -23.73 6.67
C HIS A 156 3.29 -24.89 5.88
N LEU A 157 2.48 -25.62 5.12
CA LEU A 157 2.92 -26.75 4.31
C LEU A 157 3.99 -26.34 3.29
N LEU A 158 3.75 -25.24 2.55
CA LEU A 158 4.72 -24.71 1.59
C LEU A 158 5.96 -24.15 2.28
N GLY A 159 5.79 -23.42 3.39
CA GLY A 159 6.88 -22.86 4.18
C GLY A 159 7.82 -23.95 4.70
N TYR A 160 7.29 -25.01 5.31
CA TYR A 160 8.09 -26.14 5.81
C TYR A 160 8.75 -26.93 4.68
N LEU A 161 8.03 -27.19 3.59
CA LEU A 161 8.59 -27.90 2.44
C LEU A 161 9.79 -27.14 1.86
N TRP A 162 9.64 -25.85 1.60
CA TRP A 162 10.72 -25.03 1.07
C TRP A 162 11.85 -24.79 2.07
N ALA A 163 11.55 -24.66 3.37
CA ALA A 163 12.57 -24.58 4.40
C ALA A 163 13.46 -25.82 4.41
N ILE A 164 12.87 -27.02 4.35
CA ILE A 164 13.61 -28.29 4.28
C ILE A 164 14.47 -28.34 3.00
N LEU A 165 13.88 -28.03 1.84
CA LEU A 165 14.59 -28.10 0.55
C LEU A 165 15.74 -27.09 0.46
N ALA A 166 15.49 -25.84 0.86
CA ALA A 166 16.48 -24.78 0.80
C ALA A 166 17.62 -25.04 1.79
N GLN A 167 17.30 -25.42 3.02
CA GLN A 167 18.31 -25.74 4.03
C GLN A 167 19.14 -26.97 3.68
N PHE A 168 18.49 -28.02 3.14
CA PHE A 168 19.19 -29.20 2.64
C PHE A 168 20.19 -28.82 1.55
N THR A 169 19.76 -28.00 0.59
CA THR A 169 20.61 -27.53 -0.50
C THR A 169 21.78 -26.69 0.05
N ASN A 170 21.50 -25.72 0.90
CA ASN A 170 22.52 -24.86 1.52
C ASN A 170 23.55 -25.68 2.29
N SER A 171 23.11 -26.66 3.09
CA SER A 171 23.99 -27.53 3.85
C SER A 171 24.83 -28.44 2.95
N LEU A 172 24.26 -28.97 1.87
CA LEU A 172 24.95 -29.85 0.92
C LEU A 172 26.08 -29.13 0.16
N PHE A 173 25.86 -27.87 -0.20
CA PHE A 173 26.83 -27.06 -0.94
C PHE A 173 27.77 -26.26 -0.04
N ASN A 174 27.54 -26.24 1.27
CA ASN A 174 28.36 -25.46 2.22
C ASN A 174 29.85 -25.86 2.19
N SER A 175 30.16 -27.15 2.13
CA SER A 175 31.54 -27.64 2.09
C SER A 175 32.17 -27.66 0.69
N ARG A 176 31.49 -27.14 -0.35
CA ARG A 176 31.99 -27.15 -1.74
C ARG A 176 32.48 -25.76 -2.15
N PHE A 177 33.55 -25.72 -2.93
CA PHE A 177 34.02 -24.51 -3.58
C PHE A 177 33.81 -24.61 -5.10
N PRO A 178 33.05 -23.70 -5.73
CA PRO A 178 32.33 -22.56 -5.14
C PRO A 178 31.07 -22.97 -4.36
N GLN A 179 30.73 -22.20 -3.31
CA GLN A 179 29.52 -22.42 -2.52
C GLN A 179 28.29 -21.89 -3.28
N ILE A 180 27.26 -22.71 -3.40
CA ILE A 180 25.96 -22.33 -3.93
C ILE A 180 25.00 -22.19 -2.74
N THR A 181 24.38 -21.02 -2.59
CA THR A 181 23.44 -20.74 -1.50
C THR A 181 22.12 -20.25 -2.07
N ILE A 182 21.03 -20.89 -1.66
CA ILE A 182 19.67 -20.42 -1.89
C ILE A 182 19.34 -19.38 -0.82
N THR A 183 19.03 -18.16 -1.27
CA THR A 183 18.61 -17.05 -0.41
C THR A 183 17.09 -17.03 -0.26
N SER A 184 16.61 -16.32 0.76
CA SER A 184 15.18 -16.12 0.99
C SER A 184 14.48 -15.46 -0.22
N ALA A 185 15.12 -14.48 -0.86
CA ALA A 185 14.60 -13.83 -2.07
C ALA A 185 14.35 -14.81 -3.23
N VAL A 186 15.31 -15.72 -3.50
CA VAL A 186 15.13 -16.75 -4.55
C VAL A 186 13.97 -17.67 -4.20
N THR A 187 13.88 -18.07 -2.93
CA THR A 187 12.80 -18.94 -2.48
C THR A 187 11.44 -18.25 -2.57
N GLN A 188 11.35 -16.97 -2.24
CA GLN A 188 10.13 -16.17 -2.36
C GLN A 188 9.63 -16.09 -3.81
N ILE A 189 10.52 -15.93 -4.79
CA ILE A 189 10.15 -15.93 -6.21
C ILE A 189 9.57 -17.28 -6.63
N LEU A 190 10.16 -18.38 -6.17
CA LEU A 190 9.70 -19.74 -6.48
C LEU A 190 8.42 -20.12 -5.72
N LEU A 191 8.24 -19.55 -4.53
CA LEU A 191 7.09 -19.80 -3.68
C LEU A 191 5.79 -19.25 -4.28
N TYR A 192 5.84 -18.11 -4.96
CA TYR A 192 4.64 -17.49 -5.56
C TYR A 192 3.90 -18.41 -6.57
N PRO A 193 4.55 -18.96 -7.61
CA PRO A 193 3.89 -19.89 -8.52
C PRO A 193 3.47 -21.20 -7.82
N CYS A 194 4.23 -21.66 -6.81
CA CYS A 194 3.81 -22.81 -6.00
C CYS A 194 2.55 -22.52 -5.18
N GLY A 195 2.44 -21.32 -4.59
CA GLY A 195 1.28 -20.87 -3.82
C GLY A 195 0.02 -20.80 -4.68
N LEU A 196 0.14 -20.23 -5.88
CA LEU A 196 -0.93 -20.22 -6.89
C LEU A 196 -1.36 -21.64 -7.29
N LEU A 197 -0.40 -22.53 -7.52
CA LEU A 197 -0.69 -23.93 -7.86
C LEU A 197 -1.42 -24.64 -6.73
N VAL A 198 -0.97 -24.49 -5.48
CA VAL A 198 -1.63 -25.10 -4.32
C VAL A 198 -3.04 -24.53 -4.13
N ALA A 199 -3.23 -23.22 -4.32
CA ALA A 199 -4.57 -22.61 -4.27
C ALA A 199 -5.51 -23.14 -5.37
N ALA A 200 -4.97 -23.51 -6.55
CA ALA A 200 -5.75 -24.07 -7.64
C ALA A 200 -6.06 -25.57 -7.48
N VAL A 201 -5.14 -26.34 -6.89
CA VAL A 201 -5.23 -27.81 -6.80
C VAL A 201 -5.93 -28.28 -5.53
N LEU A 202 -5.76 -27.58 -4.41
CA LEU A 202 -6.23 -28.03 -3.11
C LEU A 202 -7.75 -27.80 -2.99
N PRO A 203 -8.57 -28.81 -2.64
CA PRO A 203 -10.00 -28.61 -2.42
C PRO A 203 -10.24 -27.78 -1.14
N ASP A 204 -11.32 -26.99 -1.10
CA ASP A 204 -11.79 -26.30 0.11
C ASP A 204 -12.43 -27.28 1.10
N TRP A 205 -11.60 -28.18 1.62
CA TRP A 205 -11.98 -29.03 2.74
C TRP A 205 -11.61 -28.34 4.04
N GLY A 206 -12.54 -28.29 4.98
CA GLY A 206 -12.33 -27.65 6.26
C GLY A 206 -12.97 -28.44 7.39
N PHE A 207 -12.39 -28.29 8.58
CA PHE A 207 -12.88 -28.89 9.81
C PHE A 207 -13.26 -27.80 10.81
N ASN A 208 -14.32 -28.04 11.57
CA ASN A 208 -14.77 -27.12 12.60
C ASN A 208 -14.07 -27.46 13.91
N VAL A 209 -13.20 -26.58 14.38
CA VAL A 209 -12.54 -26.70 15.69
C VAL A 209 -12.97 -25.53 16.55
N ARG A 210 -13.56 -25.83 17.72
CA ARG A 210 -13.97 -24.83 18.71
C ARG A 210 -14.83 -23.68 18.13
N GLY A 211 -15.70 -24.00 17.16
CA GLY A 211 -16.60 -23.02 16.53
C GLY A 211 -15.98 -22.18 15.40
N LYS A 212 -14.68 -22.34 15.10
CA LYS A 212 -14.02 -21.72 13.94
C LYS A 212 -13.81 -22.76 12.84
N ARG A 213 -14.24 -22.45 11.60
CA ARG A 213 -13.95 -23.30 10.43
C ARG A 213 -12.49 -23.08 10.03
N ILE A 214 -11.68 -24.12 10.15
CA ILE A 214 -10.31 -24.13 9.64
C ILE A 214 -10.38 -24.79 8.26
N SER A 215 -10.20 -23.99 7.21
CA SER A 215 -10.16 -24.47 5.83
C SER A 215 -8.73 -24.71 5.37
N LEU A 216 -8.53 -25.75 4.57
CA LEU A 216 -7.29 -26.00 3.84
C LEU A 216 -7.07 -25.01 2.69
N ASN A 217 -8.15 -24.56 2.04
CA ASN A 217 -8.12 -23.60 0.95
C ASN A 217 -9.18 -22.51 1.18
N PRO A 218 -8.87 -21.49 1.98
CA PRO A 218 -9.83 -20.45 2.34
C PRO A 218 -10.10 -19.43 1.22
N GLY A 219 -9.37 -19.50 0.10
CA GLY A 219 -9.52 -18.55 -1.01
C GLY A 219 -8.27 -18.44 -1.89
N PRO A 220 -8.16 -17.40 -2.73
CA PRO A 220 -6.97 -17.13 -3.53
C PRO A 220 -5.70 -17.03 -2.67
N TRP A 221 -4.54 -17.31 -3.28
CA TRP A 221 -3.25 -17.15 -2.61
C TRP A 221 -2.98 -15.67 -2.30
N SER A 222 -2.87 -15.32 -1.03
CA SER A 222 -2.70 -13.92 -0.60
C SER A 222 -1.24 -13.53 -0.38
N TYR A 223 -0.95 -12.23 -0.39
CA TYR A 223 0.37 -11.70 -0.03
C TYR A 223 0.73 -11.98 1.43
N LYS A 224 -0.27 -12.12 2.32
CA LYS A 224 -0.06 -12.46 3.75
C LYS A 224 0.43 -13.90 3.90
N GLU A 225 -0.17 -14.83 3.19
CA GLU A 225 0.26 -16.24 3.17
C GLU A 225 1.66 -16.39 2.56
N GLN A 226 1.92 -15.66 1.47
CA GLN A 226 3.24 -15.57 0.85
C GLN A 226 4.29 -15.10 1.87
N MET A 227 4.01 -14.00 2.57
CA MET A 227 4.92 -13.43 3.57
C MET A 227 5.16 -14.41 4.73
N LEU A 228 4.11 -15.03 5.26
CA LEU A 228 4.22 -16.00 6.35
C LEU A 228 5.13 -17.18 5.95
N ALA A 229 4.90 -17.77 4.77
CA ALA A 229 5.72 -18.87 4.28
C ALA A 229 7.17 -18.45 4.03
N THR A 230 7.42 -17.25 3.51
CA THR A 230 8.78 -16.69 3.37
C THR A 230 9.49 -16.54 4.71
N ILE A 231 8.80 -16.08 5.77
CA ILE A 231 9.38 -15.95 7.11
C ILE A 231 9.76 -17.34 7.67
N ILE A 232 8.90 -18.35 7.51
CA ILE A 232 9.19 -19.74 7.94
C ILE A 232 10.47 -20.24 7.27
N ILE A 233 10.62 -19.98 5.97
CA ILE A 233 11.79 -20.36 5.19
C ILE A 233 13.03 -19.63 5.70
N ASP A 234 12.97 -18.30 5.82
CA ASP A 234 14.11 -17.43 6.15
C ASP A 234 14.76 -17.84 7.48
N VAL A 235 13.94 -18.09 8.51
CA VAL A 235 14.41 -18.58 9.81
C VAL A 235 15.12 -19.94 9.70
N GLY A 236 14.71 -20.78 8.75
CA GLY A 236 15.26 -22.12 8.53
C GLY A 236 16.53 -22.18 7.66
N LEU A 237 16.94 -21.09 7.00
CA LEU A 237 18.06 -21.10 6.05
C LEU A 237 19.46 -21.16 6.67
N THR A 238 19.56 -21.01 8.00
CA THR A 238 20.86 -20.97 8.69
C THR A 238 21.31 -22.37 9.09
N SER A 239 22.52 -22.76 8.66
CA SER A 239 23.13 -24.03 9.09
C SER A 239 23.38 -24.05 10.60
N ALA A 240 23.17 -25.21 11.22
CA ALA A 240 23.46 -25.38 12.63
C ALA A 240 24.95 -25.09 12.91
N TYR A 241 25.23 -24.27 13.94
CA TYR A 241 26.60 -23.85 14.28
C TYR A 241 27.57 -25.01 14.46
N CYS A 242 27.10 -26.14 15.00
CA CYS A 242 27.89 -27.36 15.18
C CYS A 242 28.51 -27.89 13.88
N PHE A 243 27.94 -27.58 12.72
CA PHE A 243 28.48 -27.97 11.40
C PHE A 243 29.93 -27.50 11.23
N TRP A 244 30.20 -26.23 11.56
CA TRP A 244 31.54 -25.65 11.47
C TRP A 244 32.50 -26.30 12.47
N ASN A 245 32.05 -26.54 13.70
CA ASN A 245 32.87 -27.15 14.75
C ASN A 245 33.32 -28.56 14.35
N ILE A 246 32.41 -29.39 13.84
CA ILE A 246 32.73 -30.75 13.38
C ILE A 246 33.74 -30.69 12.23
N GLN A 247 33.52 -29.82 11.25
CA GLN A 247 34.44 -29.68 10.13
C GLN A 247 35.84 -29.23 10.59
N THR A 248 35.92 -28.29 11.53
CA THR A 248 37.20 -27.85 12.11
C THR A 248 37.89 -28.98 12.88
N GLN A 249 37.16 -29.75 13.68
CA GLN A 249 37.69 -30.92 14.40
C GLN A 249 38.30 -31.95 13.43
N THR A 250 37.55 -32.35 12.41
CA THR A 250 38.03 -33.35 11.44
C THR A 250 39.23 -32.85 10.62
N VAL A 251 39.25 -31.58 10.20
CA VAL A 251 40.31 -31.04 9.34
C VAL A 251 41.59 -30.70 10.12
N TYR A 252 41.48 -30.03 11.27
CA TYR A 252 42.63 -29.52 12.01
C TYR A 252 43.09 -30.45 13.13
N TYR A 253 42.15 -31.08 13.84
CA TYR A 253 42.45 -31.88 15.04
C TYR A 253 42.54 -33.38 14.73
N LYS A 254 42.00 -33.85 13.60
CA LYS A 254 41.96 -35.27 13.18
C LYS A 254 41.27 -36.18 14.19
N ASP A 255 40.40 -35.60 15.00
CA ASP A 255 39.48 -36.28 15.93
C ASP A 255 38.14 -36.60 15.24
#